data_AF-A0A7X7E4C4-F1
#
_entry.id   AF-A0A7X7E4C4-F1
#
_cell.length_a   1.000
_cell.length_b   1.000
_cell.length_c   1.000
_cell.angle_alpha   90.00
_cell.angle_beta   90.00
_cell.angle_gamma   90.00
#
_symmetry.space_group_name_H-M   'P 1'
#
loop_
_entity.id
_entity.type
_entity.pdbx_description
1 polymer ?
#
loop_
_entity_poly.entity_id
_entity_poly.type
_entity_poly.pdbx_seq_one_letter_code
_entity_poly.pdbx_strand_id
1 'polypeptide(L)'
;QALRATIYLNITAFAIFMLYRFIKRDLRQTQIGITDKTIILKRKDSISSLNIEEITRIRFIKMPFIRGFIQLESPSAVLALPLYIENLSGFIESFRSAFKTSANKNLLDSEITDQLIKESFVYSRAYQRSLKAFTPVLFLSLTICLTNAVIAEKIWEFRIIPKLIWAISGLALPIATYFFAEILVNTLIRKKFTHELNDPGISLRFLYILPALIALMVYFFTGITLRIILSWS
;
A
#
# COMPACT_ATOMS: atom_id res chain seq x y z
N GLN A 1 25.84 -16.00 19.66
CA GLN A 1 25.37 -14.60 19.91
C GLN A 1 24.53 -14.07 18.75
N ALA A 2 24.97 -14.18 17.49
CA ALA A 2 24.23 -13.69 16.33
C ALA A 2 22.81 -14.27 16.18
N LEU A 3 22.63 -15.58 16.37
CA LEU A 3 21.30 -16.21 16.31
C LEU A 3 20.33 -15.62 17.35
N ARG A 4 20.80 -15.34 18.56
CA ARG A 4 19.99 -14.69 19.61
C ARG A 4 19.58 -13.28 19.16
N ALA A 5 20.49 -12.51 18.58
CA ALA A 5 20.19 -11.19 18.02
C ALA A 5 19.17 -11.27 16.86
N THR A 6 19.25 -12.27 15.97
CA THR A 6 18.24 -12.51 14.93
C THR A 6 16.87 -12.85 15.52
N ILE A 7 16.80 -13.63 16.60
CA ILE A 7 15.54 -13.91 17.29
C ILE A 7 14.93 -12.62 17.84
N TYR A 8 15.72 -11.77 18.51
CA TYR A 8 15.25 -10.46 18.99
C TYR A 8 14.79 -9.55 17.86
N LEU A 9 15.49 -9.55 16.71
CA LEU A 9 15.08 -8.81 15.51
C LEU A 9 13.72 -9.31 14.99
N ASN A 10 13.49 -10.61 14.94
CA ASN A 10 12.20 -11.17 14.49
C ASN A 10 11.05 -10.84 15.45
N ILE A 11 11.29 -10.90 16.77
CA ILE A 11 10.28 -10.50 17.76
C ILE A 11 9.94 -9.02 17.60
N THR A 12 10.95 -8.17 17.44
CA THR A 12 10.78 -6.73 17.25
C THR A 12 10.01 -6.44 15.95
N ALA A 13 10.40 -7.07 14.85
CA ALA A 13 9.72 -6.93 13.58
C ALA A 13 8.27 -7.40 13.66
N PHE A 14 8.02 -8.54 14.31
CA PHE A 14 6.66 -9.04 14.54
C PHE A 14 5.80 -8.01 15.30
N ALA A 15 6.33 -7.41 16.37
CA ALA A 15 5.64 -6.35 17.11
C ALA A 15 5.33 -5.13 16.22
N ILE A 16 6.30 -4.68 15.41
CA ILE A 16 6.11 -3.59 14.44
C ILE A 16 5.03 -3.93 13.41
N PHE A 17 5.03 -5.15 12.86
CA PHE A 17 4.01 -5.59 11.92
C PHE A 17 2.62 -5.66 12.56
N MET A 18 2.53 -6.12 13.81
CA MET A 18 1.27 -6.13 14.55
C MET A 18 0.75 -4.70 14.76
N LEU A 19 1.60 -3.75 15.15
CA LEU A 19 1.24 -2.33 15.23
C LEU A 19 0.74 -1.80 13.89
N TYR A 20 1.44 -2.09 12.79
CA TYR A 20 1.01 -1.72 11.45
C TYR A 20 -0.36 -2.31 11.08
N ARG A 21 -0.62 -3.58 11.46
CA ARG A 21 -1.93 -4.23 11.26
C ARG A 21 -3.04 -3.50 12.02
N PHE A 22 -2.79 -3.07 13.26
CA PHE A 22 -3.75 -2.28 14.04
C PHE A 22 -4.03 -0.93 13.39
N ILE A 23 -3.00 -0.18 13.00
CA ILE A 23 -3.16 1.10 12.28
C ILE A 23 -3.99 0.91 11.01
N LYS A 24 -3.70 -0.15 10.24
CA LYS A 24 -4.43 -0.48 9.01
C LYS A 24 -5.89 -0.84 9.27
N ARG A 25 -6.19 -1.48 10.41
CA ARG A 25 -7.56 -1.78 10.84
C ARG A 25 -8.30 -0.51 11.24
N ASP A 26 -7.67 0.42 11.94
CA ASP A 26 -8.28 1.68 12.36
C ASP A 26 -8.64 2.56 11.15
N LEU A 27 -7.83 2.55 10.08
CA LEU A 27 -8.18 3.22 8.81
C LEU A 27 -9.51 2.73 8.22
N ARG A 28 -9.89 1.47 8.45
CA ARG A 28 -11.17 0.90 7.99
C ARG A 28 -12.38 1.51 8.72
N GLN A 29 -12.18 2.09 9.90
CA GLN A 29 -13.24 2.72 10.67
C GLN A 29 -13.55 4.16 10.22
N THR A 30 -12.84 4.65 9.19
CA THR A 30 -13.11 5.97 8.61
C THR A 30 -14.45 5.95 7.89
N GLN A 31 -15.39 6.78 8.34
CA GLN A 31 -16.70 6.96 7.72
C GLN A 31 -16.74 8.29 6.98
N ILE A 32 -17.33 8.28 5.80
CA ILE A 32 -17.56 9.49 5.00
C ILE A 32 -19.06 9.71 4.91
N GLY A 33 -19.53 10.83 5.44
CA GLY A 33 -20.90 11.30 5.28
C GLY A 33 -20.93 12.44 4.27
N ILE A 34 -21.78 12.35 3.26
CA ILE A 34 -22.02 13.44 2.31
C ILE A 34 -23.47 13.88 2.47
N THR A 35 -23.66 15.17 2.70
CA THR A 35 -24.96 15.84 2.73
C THR A 35 -25.00 16.88 1.62
N ASP A 36 -26.15 17.51 1.39
CA ASP A 36 -26.29 18.54 0.36
C ASP A 36 -25.40 19.78 0.61
N LYS A 37 -25.00 20.02 1.87
CA LYS A 37 -24.24 21.21 2.27
C LYS A 37 -22.82 20.91 2.72
N THR A 38 -22.59 19.73 3.29
CA THR A 38 -21.33 19.42 3.97
C THR A 38 -20.83 18.02 3.65
N ILE A 39 -19.50 17.89 3.60
CA ILE A 39 -18.80 16.62 3.56
C ILE A 39 -18.15 16.41 4.92
N ILE A 40 -18.47 15.30 5.56
CA ILE A 40 -18.02 14.94 6.90
C ILE A 40 -17.12 13.70 6.81
N LEU A 41 -15.92 13.80 7.34
CA LEU A 41 -15.01 12.70 7.54
C LEU A 41 -14.94 12.39 9.03
N LYS A 42 -15.47 11.23 9.42
CA LYS A 42 -15.41 10.74 10.79
C LYS A 42 -14.32 9.66 10.89
N ARG A 43 -13.29 9.94 11.67
CA ARG A 43 -12.28 9.00 12.12
C ARG A 43 -12.57 8.63 13.57
N LYS A 44 -11.85 7.65 14.09
CA LYS A 44 -11.99 7.17 15.47
C LYS A 44 -11.83 8.30 16.50
N ASP A 45 -10.85 9.17 16.29
CA ASP A 45 -10.46 10.21 17.25
C ASP A 45 -10.73 11.64 16.76
N SER A 46 -11.28 11.80 15.55
CA SER A 46 -11.55 13.13 15.00
C SER A 46 -12.72 13.16 14.02
N ILE A 47 -13.43 14.28 14.00
CA ILE A 47 -14.44 14.60 12.99
C ILE A 47 -13.97 15.87 12.31
N SER A 48 -13.81 15.81 10.99
CA SER A 48 -13.54 16.99 10.17
C SER A 48 -14.62 17.15 9.14
N SER A 49 -15.11 18.37 8.96
CA SER A 49 -16.18 18.68 8.01
C SER A 49 -15.77 19.85 7.12
N LEU A 50 -16.29 19.87 5.90
CA LEU A 50 -16.07 20.93 4.93
C LEU A 50 -17.41 21.30 4.28
N ASN A 51 -17.72 22.59 4.21
CA ASN A 51 -18.88 23.08 3.50
C ASN A 51 -18.62 23.01 1.99
N ILE A 52 -19.57 22.47 1.22
CA ILE A 52 -19.42 22.23 -0.22
C ILE A 52 -19.31 23.53 -1.01
N GLU A 53 -20.02 24.56 -0.58
CA GLU A 53 -19.97 25.91 -1.16
C GLU A 53 -18.61 26.58 -0.97
N GLU A 54 -17.85 26.20 0.07
CA GLU A 54 -16.52 26.74 0.34
C GLU A 54 -15.41 26.00 -0.41
N ILE A 55 -15.72 24.88 -1.06
CA ILE A 55 -14.74 24.10 -1.82
C ILE A 55 -14.34 24.88 -3.06
N THR A 56 -13.09 25.31 -3.11
CA THR A 56 -12.54 26.04 -4.25
C THR A 56 -11.78 25.12 -5.21
N ARG A 57 -11.29 23.98 -4.71
CA ARG A 57 -10.51 23.06 -5.54
C ARG A 57 -10.64 21.61 -5.10
N ILE A 58 -10.69 20.71 -6.09
CA ILE A 58 -10.62 19.26 -5.92
C ILE A 58 -9.31 18.80 -6.58
N ARG A 59 -8.47 18.06 -5.85
CA ARG A 59 -7.24 17.48 -6.39
C ARG A 59 -7.15 15.99 -6.07
N PHE A 60 -6.68 15.22 -7.04
CA PHE A 60 -6.27 13.84 -6.80
C PHE A 60 -4.80 13.80 -6.44
N ILE A 61 -4.51 13.38 -5.22
CA ILE A 61 -3.14 13.13 -4.80
C ILE A 61 -2.89 11.62 -4.93
N LYS A 62 -2.11 11.28 -5.96
CA LYS A 62 -1.55 9.95 -6.15
C LYS A 62 -0.22 9.90 -5.43
N MET A 63 -0.19 9.23 -4.29
CA MET A 63 1.08 8.91 -3.66
C MET A 63 1.58 7.58 -4.21
N PRO A 64 2.86 7.49 -4.63
CA PRO A 64 3.47 6.19 -4.79
C PRO A 64 3.46 5.52 -3.40
N PHE A 65 3.19 4.21 -3.36
CA PHE A 65 3.21 3.38 -2.13
C PHE A 65 2.06 3.60 -1.12
N ILE A 66 1.41 4.78 -1.11
CA ILE A 66 0.25 5.08 -0.26
C ILE A 66 -1.02 5.11 -1.12
N ARG A 67 -2.12 4.58 -0.58
CA ARG A 67 -3.43 4.64 -1.25
C ARG A 67 -3.80 6.11 -1.40
N GLY A 68 -4.04 6.54 -2.63
CA GLY A 68 -4.31 7.95 -2.93
C GLY A 68 -5.51 8.50 -2.18
N PHE A 69 -5.61 9.82 -2.17
CA PHE A 69 -6.74 10.52 -1.58
C PHE A 69 -7.21 11.65 -2.50
N ILE A 70 -8.47 12.01 -2.34
CA ILE A 70 -9.02 13.25 -2.88
C ILE A 70 -8.78 14.31 -1.83
N GLN A 71 -8.16 15.41 -2.25
CA GLN A 71 -8.03 16.59 -1.42
C GLN A 71 -9.10 17.61 -1.85
N LEU A 72 -9.92 18.02 -0.90
CA LEU A 72 -10.89 19.09 -1.04
C LEU A 72 -10.30 20.30 -0.31
N GLU A 73 -10.05 21.37 -1.05
CA GLU A 73 -9.48 22.61 -0.52
C GLU A 73 -10.58 23.66 -0.40
N SER A 74 -10.59 24.33 0.74
CA SER A 74 -11.35 25.56 0.99
C SER A 74 -10.39 26.63 1.53
N PRO A 75 -10.78 27.91 1.59
CA PRO A 75 -9.95 28.96 2.17
C PRO A 75 -9.59 28.72 3.66
N SER A 76 -10.46 28.02 4.39
CA SER A 76 -10.37 27.83 5.84
C SER A 76 -9.80 26.46 6.24
N ALA A 77 -9.94 25.44 5.39
CA ALA A 77 -9.60 24.06 5.71
C ALA A 77 -9.31 23.19 4.49
N VAL A 78 -8.64 22.07 4.75
CA VAL A 78 -8.32 21.03 3.76
C VAL A 78 -8.82 19.68 4.25
N LEU A 79 -9.63 19.01 3.44
CA LEU A 79 -10.19 17.70 3.76
C LEU A 79 -9.62 16.63 2.81
N ALA A 80 -8.92 15.65 3.36
CA ALA A 80 -8.38 14.51 2.60
C ALA A 80 -9.28 13.27 2.75
N LEU A 81 -9.99 12.93 1.68
CA LEU A 81 -10.85 11.74 1.60
C LEU A 81 -10.07 10.54 1.04
N PRO A 82 -9.99 9.41 1.77
CA PRO A 82 -9.33 8.22 1.26
C PRO A 82 -10.10 7.64 0.06
N LEU A 83 -9.38 7.16 -0.96
CA LEU A 83 -9.99 6.51 -2.13
C LEU A 83 -10.37 5.03 -1.88
N TYR A 84 -10.13 4.51 -0.68
CA TYR A 84 -10.67 3.22 -0.24
C TYR A 84 -12.07 3.43 0.31
N ILE A 85 -13.09 3.12 -0.50
CA ILE A 85 -14.51 3.32 -0.17
C ILE A 85 -15.25 2.00 -0.35
N GLU A 86 -15.91 1.51 0.71
CA GLU A 86 -16.63 0.22 0.67
C GLU A 86 -17.89 0.31 -0.22
N ASN A 87 -18.68 1.38 -0.11
CA ASN A 87 -19.82 1.65 -0.99
C ASN A 87 -19.47 2.73 -2.03
N LEU A 88 -18.64 2.37 -3.01
CA LEU A 88 -18.14 3.32 -4.02
C LEU A 88 -19.27 3.95 -4.84
N SER A 89 -20.27 3.17 -5.28
CA SER A 89 -21.39 3.68 -6.08
C SER A 89 -22.21 4.71 -5.32
N GLY A 90 -22.62 4.39 -4.08
CA GLY A 90 -23.37 5.32 -3.24
C GLY A 90 -22.58 6.58 -2.93
N PHE A 91 -21.27 6.45 -2.68
CA PHE A 91 -20.40 7.61 -2.49
C PHE A 91 -20.36 8.52 -3.73
N ILE A 92 -20.16 7.96 -4.93
CA ILE A 92 -20.12 8.75 -6.17
C ILE A 92 -21.45 9.44 -6.42
N GLU A 93 -22.58 8.77 -6.21
CA GLU A 93 -23.90 9.35 -6.38
C GLU A 93 -24.13 10.52 -5.41
N SER A 94 -23.85 10.33 -4.11
CA SER A 94 -23.97 11.40 -3.12
C SER A 94 -23.01 12.55 -3.42
N PHE A 95 -21.77 12.26 -3.82
CA PHE A 95 -20.77 13.26 -4.17
C PHE A 95 -21.20 14.07 -5.40
N ARG A 96 -21.66 13.40 -6.47
CA ARG A 96 -22.20 14.07 -7.66
C ARG A 96 -23.43 14.92 -7.34
N SER A 97 -24.36 14.40 -6.54
CA SER A 97 -25.58 15.10 -6.17
C SER A 97 -25.27 16.39 -5.42
N ALA A 98 -24.35 16.33 -4.46
CA ALA A 98 -24.03 17.46 -3.60
C ALA A 98 -23.31 18.60 -4.35
N PHE A 99 -22.49 18.30 -5.37
CA PHE A 99 -21.89 19.32 -6.23
C PHE A 99 -22.84 19.86 -7.30
N LYS A 100 -23.81 19.06 -7.78
CA LYS A 100 -24.81 19.50 -8.80
C LYS A 100 -25.65 20.69 -8.33
N THR A 101 -25.96 20.73 -7.03
CA THR A 101 -26.81 21.77 -6.42
C THR A 101 -26.02 22.96 -5.88
N SER A 102 -24.69 22.91 -5.94
CA SER A 102 -23.81 23.96 -5.41
C SER A 102 -23.43 25.00 -6.46
N ALA A 103 -23.07 26.21 -6.02
CA ALA A 103 -22.45 27.22 -6.88
C ALA A 103 -21.16 26.71 -7.57
N ASN A 104 -20.57 25.65 -7.02
CA ASN A 104 -19.31 25.05 -7.46
C ASN A 104 -19.51 23.85 -8.41
N LYS A 105 -20.66 23.73 -9.10
CA LYS A 105 -20.95 22.58 -9.99
C LYS A 105 -19.85 22.32 -11.03
N ASN A 106 -19.15 23.36 -11.45
CA ASN A 106 -18.10 23.30 -12.47
C ASN A 106 -16.79 22.67 -11.96
N LEU A 107 -16.62 22.53 -10.64
CA LEU A 107 -15.45 21.85 -10.05
C LEU A 107 -15.51 20.33 -10.21
N LEU A 108 -16.69 19.78 -10.49
CA LEU A 108 -16.89 18.35 -10.68
C LEU A 108 -17.24 18.07 -12.15
N ASP A 109 -16.22 18.12 -13.01
CA ASP A 109 -16.36 17.71 -14.41
C ASP A 109 -16.43 16.18 -14.56
N SER A 110 -16.75 15.73 -15.78
CA SER A 110 -16.79 14.30 -16.11
C SER A 110 -15.42 13.64 -15.95
N GLU A 111 -14.32 14.34 -16.20
CA GLU A 111 -12.96 13.80 -16.16
C GLU A 111 -12.51 13.49 -14.72
N ILE A 112 -12.71 14.41 -13.78
CA ILE A 112 -12.48 14.28 -12.34
C ILE A 112 -13.30 13.11 -11.81
N THR A 113 -14.54 13.00 -12.25
CA THR A 113 -15.46 11.96 -11.83
C THR A 113 -15.03 10.58 -12.34
N ASP A 114 -14.61 10.48 -13.61
CA ASP A 114 -14.12 9.22 -14.18
C ASP A 114 -12.79 8.81 -13.56
N GLN A 115 -11.93 9.79 -13.26
CA GLN A 115 -10.69 9.57 -12.52
C GLN A 115 -10.95 9.07 -11.10
N LEU A 116 -11.94 9.63 -10.41
CA LEU A 116 -12.38 9.19 -9.09
C LEU A 116 -12.82 7.73 -9.10
N ILE A 117 -13.69 7.36 -10.05
CA ILE A 117 -14.20 6.00 -10.22
C ILE A 117 -13.03 5.04 -10.44
N LYS A 118 -12.16 5.37 -11.40
CA LYS A 118 -11.01 4.55 -11.80
C LYS A 118 -10.05 4.33 -10.64
N GLU A 119 -9.61 5.40 -9.97
CA GLU A 119 -8.63 5.28 -8.90
C GLU A 119 -9.22 4.61 -7.66
N SER A 120 -10.47 4.92 -7.29
CA SER A 120 -11.14 4.26 -6.16
C SER A 120 -11.29 2.76 -6.39
N PHE A 121 -11.61 2.33 -7.61
CA PHE A 121 -11.66 0.91 -7.97
C PHE A 121 -10.30 0.24 -7.80
N VAL A 122 -9.22 0.85 -8.32
CA VAL A 122 -7.85 0.35 -8.19
C VAL A 122 -7.44 0.25 -6.72
N TYR A 123 -7.65 1.31 -5.93
CA TYR A 123 -7.27 1.34 -4.53
C TYR A 123 -8.10 0.42 -3.65
N SER A 124 -9.39 0.23 -3.94
CA SER A 124 -10.23 -0.76 -3.26
C SER A 124 -9.74 -2.19 -3.48
N ARG A 125 -9.44 -2.56 -4.73
CA ARG A 125 -8.87 -3.89 -5.02
C ARG A 125 -7.47 -4.08 -4.43
N ALA A 126 -6.60 -3.07 -4.52
CA ALA A 126 -5.27 -3.09 -3.90
C ALA A 126 -5.36 -3.23 -2.37
N TYR A 127 -6.32 -2.55 -1.74
CA TYR A 127 -6.58 -2.70 -0.32
C TYR A 127 -6.92 -4.14 0.04
N GLN A 128 -7.89 -4.75 -0.65
CA GLN A 128 -8.33 -6.11 -0.38
C GLN A 128 -7.20 -7.14 -0.58
N ARG A 129 -6.42 -7.01 -1.66
CA ARG A 129 -5.23 -7.86 -1.88
C ARG A 129 -4.21 -7.70 -0.75
N SER A 130 -3.92 -6.47 -0.33
CA SER A 130 -2.97 -6.21 0.74
C SER A 130 -3.43 -6.69 2.12
N LEU A 131 -4.73 -6.90 2.35
CA LEU A 131 -5.21 -7.56 3.56
C LEU A 131 -4.97 -9.06 3.51
N LYS A 132 -5.28 -9.69 2.37
CA LYS A 132 -5.06 -11.13 2.14
C LYS A 132 -3.56 -11.48 2.15
N ALA A 133 -2.72 -10.62 1.59
CA ALA A 133 -1.28 -10.82 1.51
C ALA A 133 -0.53 -10.50 2.81
N PHE A 134 -1.14 -9.77 3.76
CA PHE A 134 -0.43 -9.30 4.95
C PHE A 134 0.16 -10.46 5.80
N THR A 135 -0.69 -11.40 6.21
CA THR A 135 -0.28 -12.55 7.02
C THR A 135 0.76 -13.43 6.31
N PRO A 136 0.58 -13.87 5.05
CA PRO A 136 1.58 -14.71 4.39
C PRO A 136 2.90 -13.97 4.15
N VAL A 137 2.90 -12.68 3.78
CA VAL A 137 4.13 -11.90 3.61
C VAL A 137 4.87 -11.73 4.94
N LEU A 138 4.14 -11.50 6.04
CA LEU A 138 4.71 -11.44 7.39
C LEU A 138 5.43 -12.75 7.75
N PHE A 139 4.73 -13.88 7.67
CA PHE A 139 5.33 -15.17 8.00
C PHE A 139 6.52 -15.50 7.11
N LEU A 140 6.42 -15.23 5.80
CA LEU A 140 7.52 -15.44 4.87
C LEU A 140 8.74 -14.59 5.23
N SER A 141 8.54 -13.32 5.61
CA SER A 141 9.62 -12.40 6.02
C SER A 141 10.34 -12.87 7.28
N LEU A 142 9.60 -13.33 8.29
CA LEU A 142 10.17 -13.84 9.54
C LEU A 142 10.93 -15.15 9.30
N THR A 143 10.36 -16.07 8.51
CA THR A 143 11.01 -17.34 8.16
C THR A 143 12.29 -17.10 7.36
N ILE A 144 12.26 -16.22 6.34
CA ILE A 144 13.45 -15.89 5.55
C ILE A 144 14.51 -15.20 6.41
N CYS A 145 14.13 -14.31 7.33
CA CYS A 145 15.09 -13.70 8.26
C CYS A 145 15.85 -14.75 9.09
N LEU A 146 15.14 -15.74 9.65
CA LEU A 146 15.76 -16.85 10.40
C LEU A 146 16.66 -17.71 9.50
N THR A 147 16.14 -18.15 8.35
CA THR A 147 16.89 -18.97 7.40
C THR A 147 18.14 -18.25 6.90
N ASN A 148 18.06 -16.93 6.67
CA ASN A 148 19.19 -16.13 6.22
C ASN A 148 20.28 -16.01 7.28
N ALA A 149 19.94 -15.96 8.57
CA ALA A 149 20.94 -15.99 9.63
C ALA A 149 21.70 -17.34 9.66
N VAL A 150 20.98 -18.45 9.41
CA VAL A 150 21.59 -19.79 9.30
C VAL A 150 22.48 -19.88 8.05
N ILE A 151 22.01 -19.40 6.90
CA ILE A 151 22.77 -19.36 5.64
C ILE A 151 24.04 -18.51 5.80
N ALA A 152 23.92 -17.31 6.38
CA ALA A 152 25.06 -16.44 6.65
C ALA A 152 26.09 -17.08 7.60
N GLU A 153 25.66 -17.94 8.52
CA GLU A 153 26.55 -18.66 9.42
C GLU A 153 27.20 -19.89 8.79
N LYS A 154 26.41 -20.72 8.11
CA LYS A 154 26.83 -22.07 7.68
C LYS A 154 27.36 -22.12 6.25
N ILE A 155 26.93 -21.21 5.39
CA ILE A 155 27.28 -21.21 3.97
C ILE A 155 28.26 -20.07 3.67
N TRP A 156 27.94 -18.87 4.15
CA TRP A 156 28.76 -17.69 3.88
C TRP A 156 29.84 -17.43 4.93
N GLU A 157 29.75 -18.08 6.09
CA GLU A 157 30.70 -17.96 7.20
C GLU A 157 30.95 -16.49 7.64
N PHE A 158 29.92 -15.66 7.53
CA PHE A 158 30.02 -14.24 7.86
C PHE A 158 30.28 -14.00 9.35
N ARG A 159 31.11 -12.97 9.61
CA ARG A 159 31.24 -12.35 10.93
C ARG A 159 29.89 -11.75 11.38
N ILE A 160 29.79 -11.40 12.65
CA ILE A 160 28.51 -11.06 13.30
C ILE A 160 27.78 -9.87 12.63
N ILE A 161 28.50 -8.82 12.22
CA ILE A 161 27.89 -7.62 11.63
C ILE A 161 27.30 -7.93 10.23
N PRO A 162 28.06 -8.47 9.25
CA PRO A 162 27.49 -8.85 7.95
C PRO A 162 26.35 -9.86 8.05
N LYS A 163 26.42 -10.79 9.01
CA LYS A 163 25.34 -11.75 9.28
C LYS A 163 24.03 -11.07 9.69
N LEU A 164 24.10 -10.05 10.55
CA LEU A 164 22.91 -9.29 10.96
C LEU A 164 22.34 -8.46 9.80
N ILE A 165 23.21 -7.81 9.01
CA ILE A 165 22.79 -7.08 7.81
C ILE A 165 22.07 -8.03 6.84
N TRP A 166 22.66 -9.21 6.59
CA TRP A 166 22.07 -10.24 5.72
C TRP A 166 20.70 -10.74 6.19
N ALA A 167 20.55 -10.95 7.51
CA ALA A 167 19.28 -11.33 8.11
C ALA A 167 18.21 -10.23 7.97
N ILE A 168 18.58 -8.95 8.19
CA ILE A 168 17.68 -7.80 8.02
C ILE A 168 17.25 -7.65 6.56
N SER A 169 18.17 -7.82 5.60
CA SER A 169 17.84 -7.84 4.18
C SER A 169 16.84 -8.94 3.84
N GLY A 170 16.95 -10.10 4.49
CA GLY A 170 15.98 -11.20 4.40
C GLY A 170 14.57 -10.83 4.86
N LEU A 171 14.46 -9.99 5.89
CA LEU A 171 13.18 -9.51 6.38
C LEU A 171 12.53 -8.52 5.40
N ALA A 172 13.33 -7.65 4.78
CA ALA A 172 12.84 -6.64 3.83
C ALA A 172 12.47 -7.25 2.46
N LEU A 173 13.10 -8.35 2.06
CA LEU A 173 13.00 -8.89 0.70
C LEU A 173 11.55 -9.26 0.30
N PRO A 174 10.78 -10.06 1.07
CA PRO A 174 9.41 -10.42 0.66
C PRO A 174 8.48 -9.22 0.62
N ILE A 175 8.70 -8.24 1.50
CA ILE A 175 7.95 -6.99 1.55
C ILE A 175 8.20 -6.20 0.26
N ALA A 176 9.47 -6.03 -0.12
CA ALA A 176 9.86 -5.33 -1.34
C ALA A 176 9.34 -6.04 -2.60
N THR A 177 9.43 -7.38 -2.65
CA THR A 177 8.87 -8.19 -3.73
C THR A 177 7.36 -7.98 -3.86
N TYR A 178 6.62 -8.03 -2.75
CA TYR A 178 5.19 -7.78 -2.74
C TYR A 178 4.85 -6.37 -3.24
N PHE A 179 5.60 -5.35 -2.78
CA PHE A 179 5.40 -3.97 -3.24
C PHE A 179 5.63 -3.81 -4.73
N PHE A 180 6.71 -4.38 -5.27
CA PHE A 180 7.00 -4.31 -6.70
C PHE A 180 5.91 -5.01 -7.52
N ALA A 181 5.43 -6.18 -7.07
CA ALA A 181 4.31 -6.88 -7.69
C ALA A 181 3.03 -6.03 -7.69
N GLU A 182 2.70 -5.37 -6.59
CA GLU A 182 1.54 -4.47 -6.51
C GLU A 182 1.64 -3.29 -7.47
N ILE A 183 2.83 -2.73 -7.68
CA ILE A 183 3.04 -1.65 -8.67
C ILE A 183 2.70 -2.14 -10.08
N LEU A 184 3.20 -3.32 -10.46
CA LEU A 184 2.91 -3.91 -11.77
C LEU A 184 1.42 -4.22 -11.94
N VAL A 185 0.80 -4.85 -10.94
CA VAL A 185 -0.63 -5.17 -10.94
C VAL A 185 -1.48 -3.92 -11.05
N ASN A 186 -1.22 -2.89 -10.24
CA ASN A 186 -2.00 -1.65 -10.27
C ASN A 186 -1.80 -0.87 -11.57
N THR A 187 -0.61 -0.90 -12.16
CA THR A 187 -0.34 -0.31 -13.48
C THR A 187 -1.14 -1.02 -14.56
N LEU A 188 -1.19 -2.35 -14.54
CA LEU A 188 -1.94 -3.14 -15.51
C LEU A 188 -3.46 -2.94 -15.36
N ILE A 189 -3.98 -2.93 -14.12
CA ILE A 189 -5.40 -2.64 -13.86
C ILE A 189 -5.74 -1.24 -14.36
N ARG A 190 -4.91 -0.21 -14.12
CA ARG A 190 -5.14 1.14 -14.62
C ARG A 190 -5.19 1.22 -16.14
N LYS A 191 -4.35 0.45 -16.85
CA LYS A 191 -4.33 0.40 -18.33
C LYS A 191 -5.53 -0.35 -18.90
N LYS A 192 -6.02 -1.39 -18.22
CA LYS A 192 -7.16 -2.20 -18.67
C LYS A 192 -8.53 -1.66 -18.26
N PHE A 193 -8.60 -0.87 -17.19
CA PHE A 193 -9.82 -0.14 -16.82
C PHE A 193 -10.31 0.78 -17.96
N THR A 194 -9.41 1.21 -18.83
CA THR A 194 -9.72 1.98 -20.04
C THR A 194 -10.26 1.14 -21.20
N HIS A 195 -10.22 -0.20 -21.14
CA HIS A 195 -10.63 -1.08 -22.24
C HIS A 195 -11.76 -2.04 -21.89
N GLU A 196 -11.78 -2.68 -20.72
CA GLU A 196 -12.83 -3.68 -20.41
C GLU A 196 -13.08 -3.75 -18.89
N LEU A 197 -14.29 -3.37 -18.46
CA LEU A 197 -14.72 -3.42 -17.05
C LEU A 197 -15.03 -4.83 -16.54
N ASN A 198 -15.08 -5.84 -17.42
CA ASN A 198 -15.66 -7.14 -17.10
C ASN A 198 -14.79 -8.36 -17.36
N ASP A 199 -13.56 -8.24 -17.88
CA ASP A 199 -12.81 -9.44 -18.27
C ASP A 199 -12.12 -10.12 -17.06
N PRO A 200 -12.58 -11.32 -16.60
CA PRO A 200 -12.03 -12.01 -15.44
C PRO A 200 -10.75 -12.80 -15.77
N GLY A 201 -10.32 -12.82 -17.04
CA GLY A 201 -9.39 -13.82 -17.57
C GLY A 201 -7.90 -13.60 -17.31
N ILE A 202 -7.48 -12.48 -16.71
CA ILE A 202 -6.04 -12.25 -16.51
C ILE A 202 -5.59 -12.91 -15.23
N SER A 203 -4.84 -14.00 -15.38
CA SER A 203 -4.10 -14.59 -14.28
C SER A 203 -3.04 -13.59 -13.78
N LEU A 204 -3.42 -12.75 -12.82
CA LEU A 204 -2.52 -11.81 -12.13
C LEU A 204 -1.37 -12.53 -11.40
N ARG A 205 -1.43 -13.86 -11.27
CA ARG A 205 -0.44 -14.70 -10.60
C ARG A 205 0.96 -14.52 -11.19
N PHE A 206 1.08 -14.43 -12.52
CA PHE A 206 2.38 -14.24 -13.18
C PHE A 206 3.09 -12.94 -12.74
N LEU A 207 2.32 -11.88 -12.46
CA LEU A 207 2.85 -10.60 -11.99
C LEU A 207 3.41 -10.65 -10.56
N TYR A 208 3.16 -11.73 -9.81
CA TYR A 208 3.80 -11.98 -8.51
C TYR A 208 5.02 -12.92 -8.64
N ILE A 209 5.04 -13.80 -9.65
CA ILE A 209 6.14 -14.75 -9.88
C ILE A 209 7.39 -14.01 -10.38
N LEU A 210 7.25 -13.12 -11.36
CA LEU A 210 8.39 -12.42 -11.95
C LEU A 210 9.17 -11.57 -10.92
N PRO A 211 8.53 -10.72 -10.09
CA PRO A 211 9.20 -10.03 -8.99
C PRO A 211 9.91 -10.97 -8.00
N ALA A 212 9.32 -12.13 -7.72
CA ALA A 212 9.91 -13.10 -6.81
C ALA A 212 11.18 -13.74 -7.40
N LEU A 213 11.18 -14.06 -8.70
CA LEU A 213 12.37 -14.56 -9.40
C LEU A 213 13.49 -13.52 -9.43
N ILE A 214 13.17 -12.26 -9.74
CA ILE A 214 14.15 -11.16 -9.73
C ILE A 214 14.73 -10.97 -8.32
N ALA A 215 13.88 -10.95 -7.29
CA ALA A 215 14.32 -10.82 -5.91
C ALA A 215 15.24 -11.97 -5.48
N LEU A 216 14.93 -13.20 -5.90
CA LEU A 216 15.77 -14.37 -5.64
C LEU A 216 17.13 -14.25 -6.33
N MET A 217 17.17 -13.82 -7.60
CA MET A 217 18.43 -13.60 -8.31
C MET A 217 19.28 -12.54 -7.61
N VAL A 218 18.70 -11.38 -7.28
CA VAL A 218 19.39 -10.30 -6.55
C VAL A 218 19.91 -10.80 -5.21
N TYR A 219 19.13 -11.60 -4.48
CA TYR A 219 19.54 -12.23 -3.22
C TYR A 219 20.78 -13.14 -3.40
N PHE A 220 20.81 -13.99 -4.42
CA PHE A 220 21.99 -14.83 -4.66
C PHE A 220 23.22 -14.03 -5.06
N PHE A 221 23.09 -13.09 -6.01
CA PHE A 221 24.22 -12.28 -6.46
C PHE A 221 24.82 -11.46 -5.33
N THR A 222 23.99 -10.78 -4.54
CA THR A 222 24.47 -9.97 -3.40
C THR A 222 25.19 -10.82 -2.35
N GLY A 223 24.75 -12.05 -2.11
CA GLY A 223 25.39 -12.96 -1.16
C GLY A 223 26.77 -13.40 -1.62
N ILE A 224 26.89 -13.76 -2.89
CA ILE A 224 28.17 -14.12 -3.53
C ILE A 224 29.13 -12.92 -3.47
N THR A 225 28.67 -11.74 -3.89
CA THR A 225 29.49 -10.53 -3.91
C THR A 225 29.97 -10.15 -2.51
N LEU A 226 29.09 -10.19 -1.50
CA LEU A 226 29.49 -9.91 -0.11
C LEU A 226 30.49 -10.93 0.42
N ARG A 227 30.33 -12.22 0.08
CA ARG A 227 31.32 -13.24 0.44
C ARG A 227 32.68 -12.95 -0.15
N ILE A 228 32.74 -12.63 -1.45
CA ILE A 228 33.99 -12.31 -2.13
C ILE A 228 34.63 -11.07 -1.48
N ILE A 229 33.88 -9.99 -1.26
CA ILE A 229 34.44 -8.76 -0.69
C ILE A 229 34.97 -9.01 0.74
N LEU A 230 34.21 -9.72 1.57
CA LEU A 230 34.56 -9.95 2.98
C LEU A 230 35.58 -11.07 3.20
N SER A 231 35.79 -11.95 2.22
CA SER A 231 36.85 -12.97 2.29
C SER A 231 38.21 -12.43 1.82
N TRP A 232 38.23 -11.30 1.13
CA TRP A 232 39.44 -10.60 0.68
C TRP A 232 39.89 -9.50 1.67
N SER A 233 39.16 -9.29 2.77
CA SER A 233 39.46 -8.33 3.85
C SER A 233 39.77 -9.03 5.17
#